data_AF-A0A4P1R421-F1
#
_entry.id   AF-A0A4P1R421-F1
#
_cell.length_a   1.000
_cell.length_b   1.000
_cell.length_c   1.000
_cell.angle_alpha   90.00
_cell.angle_beta   90.00
_cell.angle_gamma   90.00
#
_symmetry.space_group_name_H-M   'P 1'
#
loop_
_entity.id
_entity.type
_entity.pdbx_description
1 polymer ?
#
loop_
_entity_poly.entity_id
_entity_poly.type
_entity_poly.pdbx_seq_one_letter_code
_entity_poly.pdbx_strand_id
1 'polypeptide(L)'
;MLDRHYRIAPFDERYEQEASRKLVFSELYEASKQTANPWIFEPEYPGKSRIVDGRTENLFEQPVIMGKPYILKYTDVPVDIMHLF
;
A
#
# COMPACT_ATOMS: atom_id res chain seq x y z
N MET A 1 4.48 8.49 6.68
CA MET A 1 4.18 9.93 6.52
C MET A 1 3.05 10.44 7.40
N LEU A 2 2.34 9.61 8.18
CA LEU A 2 1.55 10.07 9.35
C LEU A 2 1.88 9.31 10.66
N ASP A 3 2.75 8.30 10.60
CA ASP A 3 3.11 7.41 11.72
C ASP A 3 1.90 6.90 12.54
N ARG A 4 0.83 6.55 11.84
CA ARG A 4 -0.41 6.05 12.43
C ARG A 4 -0.48 4.53 12.34
N HIS A 5 -0.88 3.92 13.45
CA HIS A 5 -1.19 2.49 13.53
C HIS A 5 -2.70 2.30 13.58
N TYR A 6 -3.23 1.54 12.63
CA TYR A 6 -4.65 1.24 12.53
C TYR A 6 -4.91 -0.21 12.93
N ARG A 7 -5.96 -0.43 13.74
CA ARG A 7 -6.53 -1.76 13.98
C ARG A 7 -7.91 -1.79 13.33
N ILE A 8 -8.00 -2.44 12.19
CA ILE A 8 -9.27 -2.60 11.46
C ILE A 8 -9.90 -3.91 11.93
N ALA A 9 -11.15 -3.84 12.41
CA ALA A 9 -11.92 -5.03 12.73
C ALA A 9 -12.40 -5.70 11.43
N PRO A 10 -12.40 -7.03 11.34
CA PRO A 10 -12.96 -7.72 10.17
C PRO A 10 -14.47 -7.43 10.05
N PHE A 11 -14.95 -7.25 8.81
CA PHE A 11 -16.36 -6.94 8.49
C PHE A 11 -16.87 -5.60 9.04
N ASP A 12 -16.09 -4.54 8.85
CA ASP A 12 -16.44 -3.16 9.22
C ASP A 12 -17.62 -2.59 8.42
N GLU A 13 -17.97 -3.20 7.29
CA GLU A 13 -19.12 -2.85 6.44
C GLU A 13 -20.47 -2.88 7.18
N ARG A 14 -20.55 -3.60 8.32
CA ARG A 14 -21.75 -3.63 9.18
C ARG A 14 -21.95 -2.32 9.96
N TYR A 15 -20.91 -1.52 10.11
CA TYR A 15 -20.97 -0.23 10.80
C TYR A 15 -21.33 0.91 9.85
N GLU A 16 -20.76 0.90 8.65
CA GLU A 16 -21.07 1.87 7.61
C GLU A 16 -20.70 1.30 6.23
N GLN A 17 -21.47 1.65 5.20
CA GLN A 17 -21.14 1.27 3.83
C GLN A 17 -19.80 1.91 3.42
N GLU A 18 -18.88 1.07 2.92
CA GLU A 18 -17.54 1.48 2.49
C GLU A 18 -16.69 2.19 3.59
N ALA A 19 -16.88 1.85 4.87
CA ALA A 19 -16.18 2.47 6.00
C ALA A 19 -14.64 2.51 5.83
N SER A 20 -14.03 1.37 5.52
CA SER A 20 -12.60 1.26 5.23
C SER A 20 -12.14 2.17 4.08
N ARG A 21 -12.92 2.27 3.00
CA ARG A 21 -12.61 3.13 1.86
C ARG A 21 -12.64 4.61 2.23
N LYS A 22 -13.66 5.03 2.98
CA LYS A 22 -13.78 6.43 3.46
C LYS A 22 -12.59 6.79 4.36
N LEU A 23 -12.21 5.89 5.27
CA LEU A 23 -11.05 6.05 6.14
C LEU A 23 -9.75 6.17 5.34
N VAL A 24 -9.50 5.25 4.40
CA VAL A 24 -8.28 5.28 3.58
C VAL A 24 -8.21 6.57 2.75
N PHE A 25 -9.34 7.01 2.18
CA PHE A 25 -9.40 8.21 1.38
C PHE A 25 -9.11 9.48 2.18
N SER A 26 -9.71 9.62 3.37
CA SER A 26 -9.46 10.78 4.23
C SER A 26 -8.01 10.85 4.70
N GLU A 27 -7.42 9.70 5.05
CA GLU A 27 -6.02 9.61 5.48
C GLU A 27 -5.04 9.94 4.34
N LEU A 28 -5.28 9.45 3.12
CA LEU A 28 -4.45 9.78 1.97
C LEU A 28 -4.54 11.26 1.61
N TYR A 29 -5.73 11.85 1.69
CA TYR A 29 -5.94 13.26 1.44
C TYR A 29 -5.21 14.13 2.47
N GLU A 30 -5.30 13.80 3.76
CA GLU A 30 -4.58 14.51 4.82
C GLU A 30 -3.06 14.31 4.72
N ALA A 31 -2.59 13.11 4.36
CA ALA A 31 -1.17 12.85 4.11
C ALA A 31 -0.63 13.68 2.94
N SER A 32 -1.39 13.79 1.85
CA SER A 32 -1.04 14.61 0.69
C SER A 32 -0.88 16.09 1.09
N LYS A 33 -1.81 16.63 1.88
CA LYS A 33 -1.71 18.01 2.40
C LYS A 33 -0.50 18.22 3.29
N GLN A 34 -0.30 17.35 4.29
CA GLN A 34 0.75 17.54 5.30
C GLN A 34 2.15 17.44 4.71
N THR A 35 2.31 16.63 3.66
CA THR A 35 3.62 16.35 3.06
C THR A 35 3.87 17.16 1.79
N ALA A 36 2.88 17.97 1.36
CA ALA A 36 2.89 18.75 0.12
C ALA A 36 3.21 17.92 -1.14
N ASN A 37 2.88 16.62 -1.11
CA ASN A 37 3.19 15.66 -2.17
C ASN A 37 1.92 15.29 -2.93
N PRO A 38 1.65 15.93 -4.09
CA PRO A 38 0.40 15.69 -4.83
C PRO A 38 0.26 14.25 -5.34
N TRP A 39 1.37 13.55 -5.56
CA TRP A 39 1.39 12.15 -6.01
C TRP A 39 0.86 11.15 -4.98
N ILE A 40 0.69 11.53 -3.71
CA ILE A 40 0.11 10.67 -2.66
C ILE A 40 -1.40 10.51 -2.85
N PHE A 41 -2.04 11.52 -3.43
CA PHE A 41 -3.48 11.53 -3.62
C PHE A 41 -3.83 12.08 -5.01
N GLU A 42 -4.00 11.18 -5.97
CA GLU A 42 -4.52 11.49 -7.29
C GLU A 42 -6.06 11.37 -7.29
N PRO A 43 -6.83 12.44 -7.59
CA PRO A 43 -8.30 12.41 -7.55
C PRO A 43 -8.92 11.38 -8.49
N GLU A 44 -8.31 11.14 -9.65
CA GLU A 44 -8.75 10.12 -10.61
C GLU A 44 -8.46 8.69 -10.14
N TYR A 45 -7.42 8.51 -9.31
CA TYR A 45 -6.92 7.20 -8.88
C TYR A 45 -6.51 7.21 -7.40
N PRO A 46 -7.46 7.30 -6.46
CA PRO A 46 -7.14 7.37 -5.04
C PRO A 46 -6.39 6.12 -4.57
N GLY A 47 -5.24 6.33 -3.93
CA GLY A 47 -4.37 5.25 -3.44
C GLY A 47 -3.48 4.60 -4.49
N LYS A 48 -3.46 5.14 -5.72
CA LYS A 48 -2.51 4.78 -6.75
C LYS A 48 -1.70 6.01 -7.18
N SER A 49 -0.49 5.77 -7.64
CA SER A 49 0.38 6.81 -8.15
C SER A 49 0.95 6.37 -9.49
N ARG A 50 1.18 7.32 -10.39
CA ARG A 50 1.98 7.06 -11.59
C ARG A 50 3.44 6.87 -11.21
N ILE A 51 4.04 5.80 -11.71
CA ILE A 51 5.45 5.47 -11.51
C ILE A 51 6.21 5.57 -12.82
N VAL A 52 7.50 5.86 -12.72
CA VAL A 52 8.43 5.92 -13.86
C VAL A 52 9.21 4.61 -13.91
N ASP A 53 9.33 4.03 -15.09
CA ASP A 53 10.20 2.89 -15.35
C ASP A 53 11.67 3.35 -15.29
N GLY A 54 12.43 2.85 -14.32
CA GLY A 54 13.85 3.18 -14.16
C GLY A 54 14.76 2.66 -15.28
N ARG A 55 14.27 1.80 -16.18
CA ARG A 55 15.05 1.31 -17.32
C ARG A 55 14.86 2.16 -18.57
N THR A 56 13.66 2.73 -18.75
CA THR A 56 13.27 3.43 -19.98
C THR A 56 12.90 4.90 -19.77
N GLU A 57 12.86 5.37 -18.51
CA GLU A 57 12.39 6.69 -18.09
C GLU A 57 10.94 7.03 -18.50
N ASN A 58 10.20 6.05 -19.01
CA ASN A 58 8.81 6.24 -19.40
C ASN A 58 7.86 6.05 -18.21
N LEU A 59 6.75 6.77 -18.23
CA LEU A 59 5.66 6.55 -17.28
C LEU A 59 4.94 5.23 -17.58
N PHE A 60 4.55 4.50 -16.54
CA PHE A 60 3.63 3.38 -16.70
C PHE A 60 2.26 3.90 -17.15
N GLU A 61 1.63 3.20 -18.11
CA GLU A 61 0.30 3.55 -18.62
C GLU A 61 -0.77 3.48 -17.53
N GLN A 62 -0.63 2.53 -16.60
CA GLN A 62 -1.56 2.33 -15.50
C GLN A 62 -0.94 2.81 -14.18
N PRO A 63 -1.71 3.55 -13.36
CA PRO A 63 -1.26 3.94 -12.02
C PRO A 63 -1.20 2.71 -11.12
N VAL A 64 -0.19 2.68 -10.25
CA VAL A 64 0.14 1.51 -9.43
C VAL A 64 -0.14 1.81 -7.96
N ILE A 65 -0.61 0.81 -7.21
CA ILE A 65 -0.82 0.94 -5.76
C ILE A 65 0.54 1.06 -5.08
N MET A 66 0.73 2.15 -4.34
CA MET A 66 1.95 2.41 -3.58
C MET A 66 1.62 2.32 -2.09
N GLY A 67 2.41 1.57 -1.32
CA GLY A 67 2.18 1.39 0.10
C GLY A 67 3.26 0.58 0.80
N LYS A 68 3.09 0.38 2.10
CA LYS A 68 3.91 -0.53 2.91
C LYS A 68 3.13 -1.83 3.14
N PRO A 69 3.27 -2.84 2.28
CA PRO A 69 2.61 -4.12 2.50
C PRO A 69 3.25 -4.82 3.70
N TYR A 70 2.44 -5.57 4.44
CA TYR A 70 2.95 -6.53 5.41
C TYR A 70 3.17 -7.85 4.68
N ILE A 71 4.43 -8.17 4.36
CA ILE A 71 4.81 -9.38 3.63
C ILE A 71 5.37 -10.38 4.64
N LEU A 72 4.68 -11.50 4.81
CA LEU A 72 5.19 -12.64 5.56
C LEU A 72 6.11 -13.46 4.67
N LYS A 73 7.34 -13.70 5.14
CA LYS A 73 8.22 -14.69 4.53
C LYS A 73 7.93 -16.05 5.16
N TYR A 74 7.46 -16.99 4.36
CA TYR A 74 7.42 -18.39 4.76
C TYR A 74 8.82 -18.98 4.60
N THR A 75 9.31 -19.67 5.62
CA THR A 75 10.54 -20.46 5.50
C THR A 75 10.14 -21.86 5.12
N ASP A 76 10.33 -22.22 3.85
CA ASP A 76 10.32 -23.61 3.46
C ASP A 76 11.76 -24.11 3.63
N VAL A 77 11.98 -24.95 4.64
CA VAL A 77 13.26 -25.63 4.82
C VAL A 77 13.19 -26.88 3.95
N PRO A 78 13.84 -26.95 2.77
CA PRO A 78 14.20 -28.26 2.27
C PRO A 78 15.06 -28.90 3.36
N VAL A 79 14.60 -30.03 3.90
CA VAL A 79 15.43 -31.01 4.60
C VAL A 79 16.42 -31.59 3.57
N ASP A 80 17.21 -30.75 2.91
CA ASP A 80 18.51 -31.20 2.45
C ASP A 80 19.37 -31.23 3.69
N ILE A 81 19.24 -32.34 4.42
CA ILE A 81 20.38 -33.17 4.80
C ILE A 81 21.70 -32.53 4.36
N MET A 82 22.25 -31.67 5.21
CA MET A 82 23.69 -31.53 5.31
C MET A 82 24.21 -32.88 5.81
N HIS A 83 24.32 -33.84 4.88
CA HIS A 83 25.27 -34.94 4.99
C HIS A 83 26.66 -34.31 5.02
N LEU A 84 27.09 -33.94 6.22
CA LEU A 84 28.49 -33.73 6.60
C LEU A 84 28.60 -34.22 8.05
N PHE A 85 28.43 -35.54 8.20
CA PHE A 85 29.16 -36.33 9.18
C PHE A 85 30.26 -37.07 8.44
#